data_AF-A0A1F5MIB6-F1
#
_entry.id   AF-A0A1F5MIB6-F1
#
_cell.length_a   1.000
_cell.length_b   1.000
_cell.length_c   1.000
_cell.angle_alpha   90.00
_cell.angle_beta   90.00
_cell.angle_gamma   90.00
#
_symmetry.space_group_name_H-M   'P 1'
#
loop_
_entity.id
_entity.type
_entity.pdbx_description
1 polymer ?
#
loop_
_entity_poly.entity_id
_entity_poly.type
_entity_poly.pdbx_seq_one_letter_code
_entity_poly.pdbx_strand_id
1 'polypeptide(L)'
;MILHIDTKDQKIVRVSLKEGGKIIKSLSEENEYGSQVLLPLILSLLKTVNCKLKTLKGIEVETGPGSFTGLRVGVSVANALGFSLGVPVNGKKIETELVY
;
A
#
# COMPACT_ATOMS: atom_id res chain seq x y z
N MET A 1 -8.00 10.39 -1.88
CA MET A 1 -7.23 9.63 -0.89
C MET A 1 -6.27 8.68 -1.58
N ILE A 2 -5.01 8.66 -1.16
CA ILE A 2 -3.96 7.79 -1.70
C ILE A 2 -3.41 6.96 -0.55
N LEU A 3 -3.37 5.64 -0.70
CA LEU A 3 -2.74 4.75 0.27
C LEU A 3 -1.26 4.62 -0.06
N HIS A 4 -0.38 4.89 0.89
CA HIS A 4 1.06 4.71 0.73
C HIS A 4 1.54 3.53 1.57
N ILE A 5 2.36 2.66 0.97
CA ILE A 5 2.89 1.44 1.55
C ILE A 5 4.42 1.49 1.52
N ASP A 6 5.04 1.42 2.69
CA ASP A 6 6.48 1.29 2.87
C ASP A 6 6.80 -0.04 3.56
N THR A 7 7.49 -0.90 2.82
CA THR A 7 7.95 -2.24 3.24
C THR A 7 9.45 -2.41 2.97
N LYS A 8 10.19 -1.30 2.88
CA LYS A 8 11.63 -1.33 2.57
C LYS A 8 12.47 -1.89 3.72
N ASP A 9 11.95 -1.83 4.94
CA ASP A 9 12.60 -2.37 6.13
C ASP A 9 12.20 -3.84 6.33
N GLN A 10 13.10 -4.67 6.88
CA GLN A 10 12.82 -6.09 7.12
C GLN A 10 11.87 -6.32 8.28
N LYS A 11 11.88 -5.44 9.29
CA LYS A 11 11.10 -5.58 10.52
C LYS A 11 10.02 -4.52 10.66
N ILE A 12 10.17 -3.39 9.99
CA ILE A 12 9.23 -2.27 10.11
C ILE A 12 8.38 -2.14 8.84
N VAL A 13 7.07 -2.27 9.00
CA VAL A 13 6.09 -1.99 7.94
C VAL A 13 5.40 -0.67 8.27
N ARG A 14 5.30 0.23 7.30
CA ARG A 14 4.58 1.49 7.47
C ARG A 14 3.52 1.66 6.39
N VAL A 15 2.38 2.19 6.80
CA VAL A 15 1.30 2.57 5.89
C VAL A 15 0.81 3.96 6.24
N SER A 16 0.45 4.75 5.23
CA SER A 16 -0.15 6.05 5.46
C SER A 16 -1.23 6.37 4.45
N LEU A 17 -2.19 7.19 4.87
CA LEU A 17 -3.26 7.68 4.02
C LEU A 17 -3.01 9.16 3.75
N LYS A 18 -2.93 9.52 2.47
CA LYS A 18 -2.73 10.89 2.00
C LYS A 18 -4.01 11.45 1.38
N GLU A 19 -4.28 12.72 1.61
CA GLU A 19 -5.34 13.49 0.95
C GLU A 19 -4.83 14.89 0.61
N GLY A 20 -4.98 15.30 -0.65
CA GLY A 20 -4.47 16.60 -1.13
C GLY A 20 -2.95 16.77 -0.93
N GLY A 21 -2.17 15.69 -1.00
CA GLY A 21 -0.72 15.69 -0.78
C GLY A 21 -0.29 15.70 0.69
N LYS A 22 -1.23 15.79 1.64
CA LYS A 22 -0.94 15.76 3.08
C LYS A 22 -1.22 14.38 3.67
N ILE A 23 -0.39 13.93 4.60
CA ILE A 23 -0.63 12.70 5.36
C ILE A 23 -1.72 12.97 6.40
N ILE A 24 -2.84 12.25 6.29
CA ILE A 24 -3.97 12.32 7.23
C ILE A 24 -3.73 11.39 8.42
N LYS A 25 -3.22 10.19 8.15
CA LYS A 25 -2.91 9.21 9.18
C LYS A 25 -1.77 8.30 8.71
N SER A 26 -0.91 7.92 9.63
CA SER A 26 0.10 6.88 9.45
C SER A 26 0.00 5.85 10.56
N LEU A 27 0.34 4.61 10.24
CA LEU A 27 0.59 3.53 11.19
C LEU A 27 1.89 2.84 10.81
N SER A 28 2.59 2.33 11.82
CA SER A 28 3.78 1.52 11.64
C SER A 28 3.75 0.38 12.62
N GLU A 29 4.26 -0.77 12.20
CA GLU A 29 4.38 -1.95 13.03
C GLU A 29 5.78 -2.51 12.88
N GLU A 30 6.45 -2.71 14.02
CA GLU A 30 7.74 -3.39 14.10
C GLU A 30 7.49 -4.81 14.62
N ASN A 31 7.91 -5.81 13.85
CA ASN A 31 7.68 -7.21 14.19
C ASN A 31 8.69 -8.12 13.48
N GLU A 32 8.72 -9.40 13.89
CA GLU A 32 9.62 -10.41 13.32
C GLU A 32 9.07 -11.02 12.01
N TYR A 33 7.78 -10.82 11.71
CA TYR A 33 7.08 -11.34 10.53
C TYR A 33 7.21 -10.43 9.30
N GLY A 34 7.83 -9.25 9.45
CA GLY A 34 8.05 -8.27 8.40
C GLY A 34 6.78 -7.90 7.65
N SER A 35 6.81 -7.96 6.32
CA SER A 35 5.71 -7.55 5.43
C SER A 35 4.43 -8.39 5.54
N GLN A 36 4.42 -9.49 6.31
CA GLN A 36 3.22 -10.31 6.51
C GLN A 36 2.08 -9.55 7.23
N VAL A 37 2.42 -8.56 8.06
CA VAL A 37 1.43 -7.76 8.80
C VAL A 37 0.80 -6.64 7.96
N LEU A 38 1.23 -6.47 6.70
CA LEU A 38 0.85 -5.33 5.86
C LEU A 38 -0.68 -5.19 5.70
N LEU A 39 -1.37 -6.26 5.33
CA LEU A 39 -2.83 -6.22 5.11
C LEU A 39 -3.60 -5.89 6.40
N PRO A 40 -3.37 -6.56 7.54
CA PRO A 40 -3.94 -6.15 8.83
C PRO A 40 -3.69 -4.68 9.18
N LEU A 41 -2.48 -4.18 8.91
CA LEU A 41 -2.11 -2.79 9.19
C LEU A 41 -2.87 -1.79 8.30
N ILE A 42 -3.05 -2.10 7.01
CA ILE A 42 -3.88 -1.31 6.08
C ILE A 42 -5.34 -1.25 6.57
N LEU A 43 -5.92 -2.39 6.95
CA LEU A 43 -7.29 -2.44 7.44
C LEU A 43 -7.47 -1.62 8.73
N SER A 44 -6.50 -1.70 9.63
CA SER A 44 -6.48 -0.94 10.89
C SER A 44 -6.38 0.57 10.64
N LEU A 45 -5.54 0.98 9.69
CA LEU A 45 -5.42 2.37 9.25
C LEU A 45 -6.76 2.90 8.73
N LEU A 46 -7.38 2.18 7.79
CA LEU A 46 -8.65 2.58 7.18
C LEU A 46 -9.78 2.64 8.21
N LYS A 47 -9.82 1.68 9.15
CA LYS A 47 -10.80 1.67 10.24
C LYS A 47 -10.66 2.89 11.15
N THR A 48 -9.42 3.32 11.46
CA THR A 48 -9.15 4.46 12.34
C THR A 48 -9.67 5.78 11.77
N VAL A 49 -9.67 5.92 10.45
CA VAL A 49 -10.17 7.12 9.75
C VAL A 49 -11.59 6.94 9.17
N ASN A 50 -12.27 5.85 9.53
CA ASN A 50 -13.59 5.47 9.00
C ASN A 50 -13.68 5.54 7.46
N CYS A 51 -12.58 5.16 6.78
CA CYS A 51 -12.45 5.23 5.33
C CYS A 51 -12.77 3.87 4.72
N LYS A 52 -13.59 3.85 3.66
CA LYS A 52 -13.88 2.64 2.91
C LYS A 52 -12.77 2.40 1.90
N LEU A 53 -12.35 1.15 1.75
CA LEU A 53 -11.31 0.76 0.80
C LEU A 53 -11.63 1.20 -0.66
N LYS A 54 -12.92 1.25 -1.02
CA LYS A 54 -13.41 1.74 -2.33
C LYS A 54 -13.28 3.25 -2.57
N THR A 55 -12.97 4.07 -1.56
CA THR A 55 -12.80 5.53 -1.74
C THR A 55 -11.35 5.93 -2.02
N LEU A 56 -10.43 4.96 -1.99
CA LEU A 56 -9.07 5.17 -2.46
C LEU A 56 -9.10 5.56 -3.94
N LYS A 57 -8.25 6.52 -4.29
CA LYS A 57 -8.09 7.03 -5.66
C LYS A 57 -6.77 6.60 -6.30
N GLY A 58 -5.92 5.94 -5.52
CA GLY A 58 -4.61 5.47 -5.95
C GLY A 58 -3.85 4.84 -4.79
N ILE A 59 -2.81 4.09 -5.13
CA ILE A 59 -1.90 3.44 -4.19
C ILE A 59 -0.47 3.81 -4.58
N GLU A 60 0.36 4.08 -3.59
CA GLU A 60 1.78 4.35 -3.73
C GLU A 60 2.56 3.28 -2.96
N VAL A 61 3.63 2.78 -3.56
CA VAL A 61 4.57 1.83 -2.93
C VAL A 61 5.99 2.32 -3.09
N GLU A 62 6.77 2.13 -2.05
CA GLU A 62 8.22 2.28 -2.12
C GLU A 62 8.81 1.26 -3.11
N THR A 63 9.69 1.73 -4.00
CA THR A 63 10.34 0.89 -5.03
C THR A 63 11.78 0.51 -4.70
N GLY A 64 12.27 0.96 -3.54
CA GLY A 64 13.59 0.63 -3.02
C GLY A 64 14.61 1.77 -3.13
N PRO A 65 15.88 1.52 -2.74
CA PRO A 65 16.41 0.24 -2.28
C PRO A 65 15.85 -0.22 -0.92
N GLY A 66 15.90 -1.52 -0.62
CA GLY A 66 15.37 -2.09 0.63
C GLY A 66 15.25 -3.61 0.63
N SER A 67 14.50 -4.15 1.59
CA SER A 67 14.17 -5.57 1.74
C SER A 67 13.56 -6.16 0.47
N PHE A 68 14.27 -7.09 -0.18
CA PHE A 68 13.81 -7.73 -1.41
C PHE A 68 12.44 -8.40 -1.23
N THR A 69 12.27 -9.15 -0.14
CA THR A 69 11.00 -9.80 0.21
C THR A 69 9.93 -8.76 0.52
N GLY A 70 10.26 -7.77 1.36
CA GLY A 70 9.32 -6.74 1.80
C GLY A 70 8.76 -5.94 0.62
N LEU A 71 9.65 -5.42 -0.23
CA LEU A 71 9.29 -4.65 -1.42
C LEU A 71 8.41 -5.46 -2.38
N ARG A 72 8.73 -6.73 -2.63
CA ARG A 72 7.90 -7.59 -3.50
C ARG A 72 6.51 -7.84 -2.92
N VAL A 73 6.41 -8.05 -1.61
CA VAL A 73 5.12 -8.19 -0.94
C VAL A 73 4.33 -6.89 -1.02
N GLY A 74 4.97 -5.74 -0.74
CA GLY A 74 4.35 -4.42 -0.84
C GLY A 74 3.79 -4.13 -2.24
N VAL A 75 4.60 -4.36 -3.28
CA VAL A 75 4.19 -4.20 -4.68
C VAL A 75 3.06 -5.17 -5.05
N SER A 76 3.14 -6.43 -4.64
CA SER A 76 2.11 -7.44 -4.96
C SER A 76 0.76 -7.09 -4.35
N VAL A 77 0.76 -6.67 -3.08
CA VAL A 77 -0.45 -6.21 -2.38
C VAL A 77 -1.02 -4.96 -3.04
N ALA A 78 -0.17 -3.98 -3.35
CA ALA A 78 -0.62 -2.76 -4.02
C ALA A 78 -1.20 -3.03 -5.40
N ASN A 79 -0.59 -3.93 -6.18
CA ASN A 79 -1.10 -4.30 -7.50
C ASN A 79 -2.44 -5.04 -7.40
N ALA A 80 -2.58 -6.00 -6.46
CA ALA A 80 -3.83 -6.70 -6.24
C ALA A 80 -4.97 -5.74 -5.83
N LEU A 81 -4.69 -4.82 -4.90
CA LEU A 81 -5.65 -3.80 -4.48
C LEU A 81 -5.95 -2.81 -5.62
N GLY A 82 -4.93 -2.34 -6.33
CA GLY A 82 -5.07 -1.43 -7.46
C GLY A 82 -5.96 -2.01 -8.54
N PHE A 83 -5.72 -3.28 -8.89
CA PHE A 83 -6.51 -4.04 -9.85
C PHE A 83 -7.96 -4.21 -9.38
N SER A 84 -8.16 -4.67 -8.14
CA SER A 84 -9.49 -4.90 -7.58
C SER A 84 -10.33 -3.61 -7.47
N LEU A 85 -9.69 -2.46 -7.33
CA LEU A 85 -10.37 -1.16 -7.16
C LEU A 85 -10.40 -0.34 -8.45
N GLY A 86 -9.70 -0.75 -9.50
CA GLY A 86 -9.56 0.03 -10.73
C GLY A 86 -8.81 1.35 -10.52
N VAL A 87 -7.88 1.40 -9.57
CA VAL A 87 -7.10 2.61 -9.23
C VAL A 87 -5.64 2.46 -9.62
N PRO A 88 -4.95 3.56 -9.97
CA PRO A 88 -3.54 3.50 -10.33
C PRO A 88 -2.64 3.12 -9.14
N VAL A 89 -1.55 2.43 -9.43
CA VAL A 89 -0.45 2.14 -8.52
C VAL A 89 0.80 2.88 -9.00
N ASN A 90 1.41 3.71 -8.15
CA ASN A 90 2.52 4.59 -8.53
C ASN A 90 2.24 5.40 -9.80
N GLY A 91 1.01 5.91 -9.92
CA GLY A 91 0.56 6.71 -11.06
C GLY A 91 0.27 5.92 -12.34
N LYS A 92 0.46 4.59 -12.36
CA LYS A 92 0.18 3.74 -13.51
C LYS A 92 -1.09 2.94 -13.30
N LYS A 93 -1.99 2.95 -14.29
CA LYS A 93 -3.12 2.01 -14.30
C LYS A 93 -2.57 0.62 -14.55
N ILE A 94 -3.14 -0.36 -13.86
CA ILE A 94 -2.84 -1.76 -14.13
C ILE A 94 -3.61 -2.13 -15.39
N GLU A 95 -2.87 -2.33 -16.47
CA GLU A 95 -3.42 -2.73 -17.77
C GLU A 95 -4.01 -4.13 -17.65
N THR A 96 -5.27 -4.27 -18.07
CA THR A 96 -6.02 -5.54 -17.99
C THR A 96 -6.23 -6.17 -19.35
N GLU A 97 -5.85 -5.48 -20.43
CA GLU A 97 -5.90 -6.01 -21.79
C GLU A 97 -4.58 -6.71 -22.10
N LEU A 98 -4.66 -8.03 -22.28
CA LEU A 98 -3.55 -8.82 -22.78
C LEU A 98 -3.45 -8.55 -24.29
N VAL A 99 -2.47 -7.74 -24.67
CA VAL A 99 -2.11 -7.54 -26.07
C VAL A 99 -1.25 -8.75 -26.48
N TYR A 100 -1.89 -9.73 -27.13
CA TYR A 100 -1.23 -10.87 -27.76
C TYR A 100 -0.87 -10.55 -29.22
#